data_AF-A0A5C5ZG58-F1
#
_entry.id   AF-A0A5C5ZG58-F1
#
_cell.length_a   1.000
_cell.length_b   1.000
_cell.length_c   1.000
_cell.angle_alpha   90.00
_cell.angle_beta   90.00
_cell.angle_gamma   90.00
#
_symmetry.space_group_name_H-M   'P 1'
#
loop_
_entity.id
_entity.type
_entity.pdbx_description
1 polymer ?
#
loop_
_entity_poly.entity_id
_entity_poly.type
_entity_poly.pdbx_seq_one_letter_code
_entity_poly.pdbx_strand_id
1 'polypeptide(L)'
;MIPLVAATGFAFLQHRTQTNKRRALSQFVHEVQNGTMADPRPVVKHFGLLRAAELIKDRVREHPTIKFDGLDRWVQILPVPMAHGRGMGDGYTLVALNSDEPLHSYTLERGCKIDSVSFTKTGVRFNISGKIEYINLSFAIPPEAPEVFDLAWPNGVAIPPQSTSVYTQMFNRHKAAISNNAPSDG
;
A
#
# COMPACT_ATOMS: atom_id res chain seq x y z
N MET A 1 -35.64 5.90 -42.09
CA MET A 1 -35.50 4.44 -41.85
C MET A 1 -34.07 4.12 -41.42
N ILE A 2 -33.67 4.53 -40.21
CA ILE A 2 -32.40 4.13 -39.57
C ILE A 2 -32.70 3.95 -38.07
N PRO A 3 -33.06 2.74 -37.58
CA PRO A 3 -33.01 2.52 -36.13
C PRO A 3 -32.37 1.20 -35.67
N LEU A 4 -32.13 0.23 -36.55
CA LEU A 4 -31.78 -1.13 -36.10
C LEU A 4 -30.26 -1.32 -35.85
N VAL A 5 -29.40 -0.67 -36.63
CA VAL A 5 -27.93 -0.82 -36.51
C VAL A 5 -27.36 -0.07 -35.30
N ALA A 6 -27.98 1.05 -34.91
CA ALA A 6 -27.58 1.82 -33.73
C ALA A 6 -27.92 1.09 -32.41
N ALA A 7 -29.07 0.39 -32.37
CA ALA A 7 -29.54 -0.32 -31.18
C ALA A 7 -28.67 -1.54 -30.83
N THR A 8 -28.25 -2.32 -31.82
CA THR A 8 -27.35 -3.48 -31.62
C THR A 8 -25.94 -3.05 -31.22
N GLY A 9 -25.40 -1.98 -31.80
CA GLY A 9 -24.12 -1.40 -31.39
C GLY A 9 -24.14 -0.90 -29.93
N PHE A 10 -25.23 -0.25 -29.53
CA PHE A 10 -25.40 0.25 -28.16
C PHE A 10 -25.55 -0.89 -27.14
N ALA A 11 -26.36 -1.91 -27.43
CA ALA A 11 -26.52 -3.09 -26.57
C ALA A 11 -25.20 -3.88 -26.39
N PHE A 12 -24.42 -4.03 -27.47
CA PHE A 12 -23.11 -4.67 -27.41
C PHE A 12 -22.10 -3.89 -26.55
N LEU A 13 -22.07 -2.56 -26.68
CA LEU A 13 -21.24 -1.68 -25.86
C LEU A 13 -21.66 -1.73 -24.38
N GLN A 14 -22.97 -1.69 -24.09
CA GLN A 14 -23.49 -1.82 -22.74
C GLN A 14 -23.12 -3.17 -22.11
N HIS A 15 -23.27 -4.26 -22.84
CA HIS A 15 -22.91 -5.61 -22.38
C HIS A 15 -21.40 -5.72 -22.09
N ARG A 16 -20.54 -5.20 -22.97
CA ARG A 16 -19.08 -5.16 -22.75
C ARG A 16 -18.72 -4.35 -21.50
N THR A 17 -19.31 -3.17 -21.31
CA THR A 17 -19.04 -2.33 -20.14
C THR A 17 -19.49 -3.01 -18.85
N GLN A 18 -20.65 -3.68 -18.83
CA GLN A 18 -21.11 -4.43 -17.67
C GLN A 18 -20.21 -5.64 -17.36
N THR A 19 -19.77 -6.36 -18.39
CA THR A 19 -18.86 -7.50 -18.24
C THR A 19 -17.52 -7.06 -17.63
N ASN A 20 -16.95 -5.95 -18.11
CA ASN A 20 -15.69 -5.41 -17.61
C ASN A 20 -15.81 -4.92 -16.16
N LYS A 21 -16.91 -4.21 -15.83
CA LYS A 21 -17.22 -3.80 -14.45
C LYS A 21 -17.27 -4.99 -13.49
N ARG A 22 -17.99 -6.05 -13.87
CA ARG A 22 -18.11 -7.26 -13.05
C ARG A 22 -16.76 -7.95 -12.88
N ARG A 23 -15.97 -8.08 -13.96
CA ARG A 23 -14.64 -8.70 -13.91
C ARG A 23 -13.68 -7.96 -12.99
N ALA A 24 -13.61 -6.63 -13.11
CA ALA A 24 -12.72 -5.81 -12.29
C ALA A 24 -13.04 -5.94 -10.79
N LEU A 25 -14.33 -5.86 -10.42
CA LEU A 25 -14.74 -6.03 -9.03
C LEU A 25 -14.50 -7.46 -8.53
N SER A 26 -14.84 -8.48 -9.33
CA SER A 26 -14.61 -9.87 -8.97
C SER A 26 -13.13 -10.18 -8.74
N GLN A 27 -12.24 -9.66 -9.60
CA GLN A 27 -10.80 -9.83 -9.45
C GLN A 27 -10.28 -9.15 -8.18
N PHE A 28 -10.64 -7.89 -7.95
CA PHE A 28 -10.25 -7.16 -6.73
C PHE A 28 -10.68 -7.91 -5.47
N VAL A 29 -11.93 -8.39 -5.43
CA VAL A 29 -12.44 -9.16 -4.29
C VAL A 29 -11.66 -10.45 -4.09
N HIS A 30 -11.33 -11.15 -5.16
CA HIS A 30 -10.54 -12.37 -5.08
C HIS A 30 -9.13 -12.11 -4.54
N GLU A 31 -8.47 -11.05 -5.00
CA GLU A 31 -7.13 -10.64 -4.53
C GLU A 31 -7.14 -10.28 -3.04
N VAL A 32 -8.14 -9.52 -2.60
CA VAL A 32 -8.34 -9.18 -1.17
C VAL A 32 -8.58 -10.46 -0.36
N GLN A 33 -9.45 -11.36 -0.81
CA GLN A 33 -9.77 -12.59 -0.06
C GLN A 33 -8.57 -13.54 0.07
N ASN A 34 -7.73 -13.62 -0.96
CA ASN A 34 -6.55 -14.47 -0.95
C ASN A 34 -5.35 -13.83 -0.21
N GLY A 35 -5.47 -12.57 0.22
CA GLY A 35 -4.35 -11.84 0.81
C GLY A 35 -3.18 -11.62 -0.16
N THR A 36 -3.46 -11.56 -1.48
CA THR A 36 -2.46 -11.25 -2.50
C THR A 36 -2.44 -9.74 -2.79
N MET A 37 -1.50 -9.28 -3.62
CA MET A 37 -1.50 -7.89 -4.09
C MET A 37 -2.83 -7.55 -4.76
N ALA A 38 -3.54 -6.59 -4.21
CA ALA A 38 -4.84 -6.14 -4.69
C ALA A 38 -4.69 -4.74 -5.30
N ASP A 39 -5.05 -4.60 -6.58
CA ASP A 39 -5.04 -3.29 -7.24
C ASP A 39 -6.47 -2.70 -7.27
N PRO A 40 -6.76 -1.64 -6.52
CA PRO A 40 -8.08 -1.00 -6.53
C PRO A 40 -8.33 -0.13 -7.77
N ARG A 41 -7.30 0.24 -8.54
CA ARG A 41 -7.43 1.20 -9.66
C ARG A 41 -8.32 0.71 -10.81
N PRO A 42 -8.32 -0.58 -11.22
CA PRO A 42 -9.30 -1.10 -12.16
C PRO A 42 -10.75 -0.88 -11.71
N VAL A 43 -11.05 -0.97 -10.41
CA VAL A 43 -12.38 -0.67 -9.87
C VAL A 43 -12.69 0.82 -10.05
N VAL A 44 -11.75 1.71 -9.69
CA VAL A 44 -11.90 3.16 -9.89
C VAL A 44 -12.13 3.50 -11.36
N LYS A 45 -11.33 2.95 -12.27
CA LYS A 45 -11.45 3.17 -13.72
C LYS A 45 -12.83 2.82 -14.26
N HIS A 46 -13.46 1.78 -13.74
CA HIS A 46 -14.75 1.29 -14.25
C HIS A 46 -15.96 1.88 -13.53
N PHE A 47 -15.86 2.25 -12.25
CA PHE A 47 -16.98 2.72 -11.44
C PHE A 47 -16.93 4.21 -11.10
N GLY A 48 -15.78 4.86 -11.30
CA GLY A 48 -15.49 6.21 -10.80
C GLY A 48 -15.08 6.18 -9.33
N LEU A 49 -14.36 7.23 -8.88
CA LEU A 49 -13.74 7.30 -7.55
C LEU A 49 -14.75 7.08 -6.41
N LEU A 50 -15.81 7.88 -6.36
CA LEU A 50 -16.78 7.84 -5.24
C LEU A 50 -17.44 6.46 -5.11
N ARG A 51 -17.90 5.89 -6.23
CA ARG A 51 -18.55 4.58 -6.21
C ARG A 51 -17.56 3.45 -5.92
N ALA A 52 -16.33 3.54 -6.43
CA ALA A 52 -15.28 2.59 -6.12
C ALA A 52 -14.91 2.63 -4.64
N ALA A 53 -14.80 3.82 -4.03
CA ALA A 53 -14.50 3.99 -2.61
C ALA A 53 -15.55 3.28 -1.73
N GLU A 54 -16.84 3.43 -2.03
CA GLU A 54 -17.91 2.69 -1.34
C GLU A 54 -17.74 1.17 -1.46
N LEU A 55 -17.56 0.67 -2.69
CA LEU A 55 -17.41 -0.76 -2.96
C LEU A 55 -16.17 -1.35 -2.29
N ILE A 56 -15.07 -0.60 -2.27
CA ILE A 56 -13.80 -1.02 -1.68
C ILE A 56 -13.90 -1.06 -0.16
N LYS A 57 -14.42 0.03 0.45
CA LYS A 57 -14.52 0.19 1.90
C LYS A 57 -15.17 -1.00 2.58
N ASP A 58 -16.28 -1.49 2.02
CA ASP A 58 -17.02 -2.63 2.59
C ASP A 58 -16.23 -3.94 2.52
N ARG A 59 -15.38 -4.11 1.51
CA ARG A 59 -14.63 -5.36 1.29
C ARG A 59 -13.34 -5.45 2.11
N VAL A 60 -12.81 -4.31 2.54
CA VAL A 60 -11.51 -4.26 3.22
C VAL A 60 -11.60 -3.85 4.68
N ARG A 61 -12.79 -3.52 5.19
CA ARG A 61 -13.02 -3.02 6.54
C ARG A 61 -12.36 -3.86 7.63
N GLU A 62 -12.38 -5.19 7.48
CA GLU A 62 -11.84 -6.14 8.45
C GLU A 62 -10.54 -6.81 7.95
N HIS A 63 -10.02 -6.41 6.79
CA HIS A 63 -8.82 -7.03 6.26
C HIS A 63 -7.59 -6.58 7.07
N PRO A 64 -6.78 -7.51 7.62
CA PRO A 64 -5.72 -7.17 8.55
C PRO A 64 -4.63 -6.32 7.89
N THR A 65 -4.29 -6.64 6.63
CA THR A 65 -3.14 -6.04 5.95
C THR A 65 -3.49 -4.88 5.01
N ILE A 66 -4.77 -4.53 4.88
CA ILE A 66 -5.21 -3.42 4.03
C ILE A 66 -5.73 -2.30 4.93
N LYS A 67 -5.35 -1.07 4.61
CA LYS A 67 -5.90 0.14 5.19
C LYS A 67 -6.34 1.08 4.08
N PHE A 68 -7.57 1.54 4.19
CA PHE A 68 -8.18 2.48 3.26
C PHE A 68 -8.80 3.62 4.07
N ASP A 69 -8.55 4.86 3.67
CA ASP A 69 -9.05 6.03 4.41
C ASP A 69 -10.54 6.32 4.15
N GLY A 70 -11.15 5.54 3.26
CA GLY A 70 -12.56 5.66 2.89
C GLY A 70 -12.79 6.54 1.66
N LEU A 71 -11.74 7.14 1.09
CA LEU A 71 -11.85 8.03 -0.07
C LEU A 71 -10.83 7.71 -1.15
N ASP A 72 -9.56 8.03 -0.92
CA ASP A 72 -8.55 8.08 -1.98
C ASP A 72 -7.19 7.51 -1.60
N ARG A 73 -6.90 7.27 -0.31
CA ARG A 73 -5.61 6.73 0.12
C ARG A 73 -5.73 5.27 0.50
N TRP A 74 -4.93 4.45 -0.16
CA TRP A 74 -4.87 3.01 0.04
C TRP A 74 -3.45 2.58 0.43
N VAL A 75 -3.37 1.74 1.45
CA VAL A 75 -2.15 1.04 1.87
C VAL A 75 -2.43 -0.45 1.96
N GLN A 76 -1.56 -1.25 1.35
CA GLN A 76 -1.55 -2.70 1.55
C GLN A 76 -0.18 -3.13 2.07
N ILE A 77 -0.18 -4.00 3.07
CA ILE A 77 1.00 -4.62 3.66
C ILE A 77 1.03 -6.08 3.20
N LEU A 78 2.20 -6.57 2.78
CA LEU A 78 2.39 -7.96 2.43
C LEU A 78 3.75 -8.44 2.93
N PRO A 79 3.85 -9.70 3.37
CA PRO A 79 5.16 -10.29 3.63
C PRO A 79 5.91 -10.46 2.30
N VAL A 80 7.13 -9.94 2.22
CA VAL A 80 7.97 -9.97 1.02
C VAL A 80 9.24 -10.78 1.32
N PRO A 81 9.61 -11.76 0.46
CA PRO A 81 10.90 -12.40 0.56
C PRO A 81 12.01 -11.41 0.23
N MET A 82 13.00 -11.30 1.12
CA MET A 82 14.17 -10.45 0.89
C MET A 82 15.02 -10.99 -0.27
N ALA A 83 15.74 -10.10 -0.95
CA ALA A 83 16.69 -10.47 -1.99
C ALA A 83 17.65 -11.59 -1.50
N HIS A 84 17.94 -12.54 -2.37
CA HIS A 84 18.78 -13.73 -2.08
C HIS A 84 18.22 -14.69 -1.01
N GLY A 85 16.91 -14.64 -0.72
CA GLY A 85 16.23 -15.66 0.10
C GLY A 85 16.62 -15.66 1.57
N ARG A 86 17.26 -14.59 2.06
CA ARG A 86 17.78 -14.51 3.44
C ARG A 86 16.71 -14.20 4.49
N GLY A 87 15.43 -14.49 4.23
CA GLY A 87 14.34 -14.32 5.18
C GLY A 87 13.18 -13.46 4.67
N MET A 88 12.26 -13.15 5.58
CA MET A 88 11.05 -12.37 5.30
C MET A 88 11.11 -11.02 6.02
N GLY A 89 10.55 -10.00 5.39
CA GLY A 89 10.21 -8.72 5.99
C GLY A 89 8.86 -8.25 5.45
N ASP A 90 8.24 -7.27 6.11
CA ASP A 90 7.02 -6.67 5.57
C ASP A 90 7.38 -5.66 4.46
N GLY A 91 6.65 -5.74 3.36
CA GLY A 91 6.55 -4.69 2.37
C GLY A 91 5.22 -3.96 2.47
N TYR A 92 5.21 -2.73 1.99
CA TYR A 92 3.99 -1.94 1.90
C TYR A 92 3.88 -1.26 0.54
N THR A 93 2.65 -1.13 0.07
CA THR A 93 2.30 -0.47 -1.19
C THR A 93 1.35 0.68 -0.91
N LEU A 94 1.68 1.86 -1.44
CA LEU A 94 0.86 3.07 -1.37
C LEU A 94 0.20 3.32 -2.72
N VAL A 95 -1.10 3.60 -2.70
CA VAL A 95 -1.89 3.91 -3.90
C VAL A 95 -2.81 5.08 -3.65
N ALA A 96 -2.72 6.11 -4.50
CA ALA A 96 -3.70 7.18 -4.59
C ALA A 96 -4.77 6.81 -5.62
N LEU A 97 -6.03 6.67 -5.21
CA LEU A 97 -7.13 6.27 -6.09
C LEU A 97 -7.59 7.40 -7.02
N ASN A 98 -7.29 8.64 -6.68
CA ASN A 98 -7.60 9.83 -7.47
C ASN A 98 -6.50 10.16 -8.51
N SER A 99 -5.59 9.22 -8.78
CA SER A 99 -4.43 9.40 -9.63
C SER A 99 -4.20 8.19 -10.53
N ASP A 100 -3.63 8.44 -11.71
CA ASP A 100 -3.18 7.39 -12.64
C ASP A 100 -1.70 6.99 -12.40
N GLU A 101 -1.07 7.57 -11.36
CA GLU A 101 0.30 7.25 -10.97
C GLU A 101 0.49 5.74 -10.66
N PRO A 102 1.71 5.21 -10.88
CA PRO A 102 2.01 3.82 -10.58
C PRO A 102 1.88 3.51 -9.08
N LEU A 103 1.75 2.23 -8.73
CA LEU A 103 1.83 1.80 -7.34
C LEU A 103 3.25 2.03 -6.82
N HIS A 104 3.37 2.57 -5.62
CA HIS A 104 4.67 2.75 -4.95
C HIS A 104 4.84 1.70 -3.88
N SER A 105 5.75 0.76 -4.11
CA SER A 105 6.00 -0.35 -3.19
C SER A 105 7.39 -0.26 -2.57
N TYR A 106 7.46 -0.57 -1.29
CA TYR A 106 8.67 -0.53 -0.48
C TYR A 106 8.76 -1.79 0.36
N THR A 107 9.98 -2.22 0.64
CA THR A 107 10.25 -3.38 1.51
C THR A 107 11.05 -2.90 2.72
N LEU A 108 10.62 -3.29 3.91
CA LEU A 108 11.40 -3.06 5.13
C LEU A 108 12.53 -4.08 5.24
N GLU A 109 13.47 -3.81 6.14
CA GLU A 109 14.58 -4.74 6.37
C GLU A 109 14.11 -6.08 6.93
N ARG A 110 14.98 -7.07 6.75
CA ARG A 110 14.74 -8.44 7.22
C ARG A 110 14.36 -8.43 8.70
N GLY A 111 13.23 -9.07 9.03
CA GLY A 111 12.79 -9.20 10.42
C GLY A 111 12.02 -8.00 10.96
N CYS A 112 11.85 -6.93 10.17
CA CYS A 112 10.90 -5.86 10.47
C CYS A 112 9.47 -6.30 10.19
N LYS A 113 8.55 -5.83 11.03
CA LYS A 113 7.11 -6.01 10.89
C LYS A 113 6.40 -4.68 11.02
N ILE A 114 5.36 -4.49 10.22
CA ILE A 114 4.45 -3.35 10.33
C ILE A 114 3.31 -3.80 11.24
N ASP A 115 3.36 -3.38 12.50
CA ASP A 115 2.36 -3.78 13.51
C ASP A 115 1.00 -3.14 13.22
N SER A 116 1.00 -1.89 12.76
CA SER A 116 -0.21 -1.19 12.36
C SER A 116 0.06 -0.01 11.44
N VAL A 117 -0.96 0.34 10.66
CA VAL A 117 -1.00 1.52 9.80
C VAL A 117 -2.27 2.29 10.07
N SER A 118 -2.15 3.62 10.15
CA SER A 118 -3.29 4.52 10.33
C SER A 118 -3.12 5.78 9.50
N PHE A 119 -4.24 6.31 8.99
CA PHE A 119 -4.24 7.61 8.32
C PHE A 119 -4.40 8.72 9.35
N THR A 120 -3.59 9.76 9.20
CA THR A 120 -3.69 11.00 9.95
C THR A 120 -4.16 12.12 9.03
N LYS A 121 -4.41 13.31 9.59
CA LYS A 121 -4.73 14.51 8.80
C LYS A 121 -3.60 14.89 7.85
N THR A 122 -2.36 14.69 8.28
CA THR A 122 -1.15 15.14 7.57
C THR A 122 -0.48 14.01 6.77
N GLY A 123 -0.91 12.76 6.94
CA GLY A 123 -0.19 11.65 6.35
C GLY A 123 -0.70 10.26 6.67
N VAL A 124 0.23 9.33 6.58
CA VAL A 124 0.06 7.93 6.98
C VAL A 124 1.14 7.58 8.00
N ARG A 125 0.71 6.94 9.08
CA ARG A 125 1.52 6.53 10.21
C ARG A 125 1.72 5.03 10.21
N PHE A 126 2.96 4.61 10.36
CA PHE A 126 3.38 3.22 10.52
C PHE A 126 3.93 3.02 11.92
N ASN A 127 3.46 1.97 12.59
CA ASN A 127 4.07 1.47 13.82
C ASN A 127 4.82 0.18 13.47
N ILE A 128 6.09 0.11 13.86
CA ILE A 128 7.02 -0.92 13.37
C ILE A 128 7.78 -1.52 14.54
N SER A 129 7.91 -2.84 14.50
CA SER A 129 8.71 -3.63 15.42
C SER A 129 9.61 -4.60 14.65
N GLY A 130 10.49 -5.28 15.37
CA GLY A 130 11.32 -6.34 14.83
C GLY A 130 12.79 -5.99 14.77
N LYS A 131 13.54 -6.68 13.91
CA LYS A 131 14.98 -6.51 13.80
C LYS A 131 15.34 -5.78 12.52
N ILE A 132 16.37 -4.95 12.60
CA ILE A 132 16.94 -4.29 11.46
C ILE A 132 18.40 -4.71 11.40
N GLU A 133 18.72 -5.46 10.35
CA GLU A 133 20.06 -5.97 10.09
C GLU A 133 20.62 -5.20 8.89
N TYR A 134 21.67 -4.41 9.11
CA TYR A 134 22.33 -3.66 8.05
C TYR A 134 23.84 -3.88 8.09
N ILE A 135 24.36 -4.66 7.13
CA ILE A 135 25.78 -5.03 6.97
C ILE A 135 26.39 -5.60 8.27
N ASN A 136 26.84 -4.74 9.20
CA ASN A 136 27.49 -5.10 10.47
C ASN A 136 26.71 -4.58 11.70
N LEU A 137 25.47 -4.16 11.52
CA LEU A 137 24.66 -3.51 12.54
C LEU A 137 23.36 -4.29 12.72
N SER A 138 23.01 -4.59 13.95
CA SER A 138 21.74 -5.19 14.30
C SER A 138 21.12 -4.39 15.43
N PHE A 139 19.90 -3.90 15.21
CA PHE A 139 19.11 -3.28 16.24
C PHE A 139 17.73 -3.93 16.27
N ALA A 140 17.17 -4.02 17.47
CA ALA A 140 15.88 -4.63 17.72
C ALA A 140 14.93 -3.56 18.24
N ILE A 141 13.79 -3.41 17.58
CA ILE A 141 12.66 -2.61 18.01
C ILE A 141 11.68 -3.59 18.70
N PRO A 142 11.51 -3.51 20.03
CA PRO A 142 10.64 -4.43 20.75
C PRO A 142 9.17 -4.21 20.38
N PRO A 143 8.36 -5.28 20.28
CA PRO A 143 6.93 -5.17 19.94
C PRO A 143 6.10 -4.44 21.00
N GLU A 144 6.55 -4.41 22.26
CA GLU A 144 5.93 -3.65 23.35
C GLU A 144 6.17 -2.14 23.27
N ALA A 145 7.17 -1.71 22.49
CA ALA A 145 7.46 -0.30 22.25
C ALA A 145 7.81 -0.09 20.77
N PRO A 146 6.83 -0.24 19.87
CA PRO A 146 7.05 -0.10 18.44
C PRO A 146 7.41 1.34 18.09
N GLU A 147 8.27 1.51 17.09
CA GLU A 147 8.64 2.81 16.61
C GLU A 147 7.62 3.38 15.63
N VAL A 148 7.41 4.69 15.72
CA VAL A 148 6.46 5.42 14.89
C VAL A 148 7.19 6.12 13.76
N PHE A 149 6.69 5.93 12.53
CA PHE A 149 7.15 6.60 11.32
C PHE A 149 5.97 7.24 10.59
N ASP A 150 6.09 8.53 10.31
CA ASP A 150 5.05 9.31 9.64
C ASP A 150 5.52 9.69 8.23
N LEU A 151 4.76 9.28 7.21
CA LEU A 151 4.96 9.76 5.84
C LEU A 151 3.96 10.87 5.54
N ALA A 152 4.45 12.04 5.12
CA ALA A 152 3.62 13.18 4.76
C ALA A 152 2.79 12.87 3.50
N TRP A 153 1.49 12.64 3.69
CA TRP A 153 0.54 12.33 2.62
C TRP A 153 -0.88 12.78 3.00
N PRO A 154 -1.15 14.09 2.97
CA PRO A 154 -2.46 14.63 3.30
C PRO A 154 -3.55 14.06 2.39
N ASN A 155 -4.79 14.03 2.89
CA ASN A 155 -5.95 13.63 2.11
C ASN A 155 -6.11 14.54 0.86
N GLY A 156 -6.53 13.96 -0.27
CA GLY A 156 -6.67 14.68 -1.54
C GLY A 156 -5.38 14.79 -2.36
N VAL A 157 -4.21 14.44 -1.79
CA VAL A 157 -2.94 14.51 -2.51
C VAL A 157 -2.76 13.26 -3.38
N ALA A 158 -2.79 13.46 -4.69
CA ALA A 158 -2.75 12.41 -5.71
C ALA A 158 -1.41 11.65 -5.84
N ILE A 159 -0.33 12.20 -5.28
CA ILE A 159 1.00 11.59 -5.37
C ILE A 159 1.38 11.08 -3.98
N PRO A 160 1.51 9.75 -3.78
CA PRO A 160 2.00 9.22 -2.52
C PRO A 160 3.49 9.57 -2.30
N PRO A 161 3.99 9.50 -1.06
CA PRO A 161 5.39 9.79 -0.75
C PRO A 161 6.36 8.91 -1.54
N GLN A 162 7.17 9.52 -2.41
CA GLN A 162 8.13 8.79 -3.26
C GLN A 162 9.57 8.84 -2.73
N SER A 163 10.02 10.03 -2.30
CA SER A 163 11.42 10.31 -1.95
C SER A 163 11.82 9.91 -0.53
N THR A 164 10.83 9.74 0.36
CA THR A 164 11.06 9.39 1.76
C THR A 164 10.24 8.16 2.09
N SER A 165 10.90 7.00 2.12
CA SER A 165 10.30 5.76 2.59
C SER A 165 10.43 5.63 4.11
N VAL A 166 9.60 4.77 4.71
CA VAL A 166 9.74 4.36 6.11
C VAL A 166 11.15 3.82 6.35
N TYR A 167 11.66 2.99 5.43
CA TYR A 167 13.01 2.47 5.49
C TYR A 167 14.07 3.58 5.61
N THR A 168 13.98 4.62 4.78
CA THR A 168 14.92 5.75 4.81
C THR A 168 14.85 6.53 6.12
N GLN A 169 13.65 6.77 6.66
CA GLN A 169 13.49 7.46 7.95
C GLN A 169 14.09 6.63 9.10
N MET A 170 13.79 5.33 9.10
CA MET A 170 14.30 4.37 10.06
C MET A 170 15.83 4.32 10.03
N PHE A 171 16.42 4.16 8.84
CA PHE A 171 17.87 4.20 8.68
C PHE A 171 18.48 5.51 9.19
N ASN A 172 17.92 6.67 8.82
CA ASN A 172 18.44 7.97 9.24
C ASN A 172 18.34 8.20 10.75
N ARG A 173 17.25 7.77 11.39
CA ARG A 173 17.06 7.85 12.85
C ARG A 173 18.14 7.07 13.58
N HIS A 174 18.44 5.87 13.09
CA HIS A 174 19.39 4.97 13.73
C HIS A 174 20.84 5.22 13.31
N LYS A 175 21.08 5.94 12.22
CA LYS A 175 22.43 6.35 11.75
C LYS A 175 23.24 7.11 12.82
N ALA A 176 22.61 7.91 13.68
CA ALA A 176 23.32 8.62 14.74
C ALA A 176 23.82 7.69 15.86
N ALA A 177 23.05 6.65 16.21
CA ALA A 177 23.51 5.60 17.12
C ALA A 177 24.64 4.76 16.50
N ILE A 178 24.67 4.69 15.16
CA ILE A 178 25.71 4.02 14.37
C ILE A 178 27.04 4.79 14.40
N SER A 179 27.02 6.13 14.30
CA SER A 179 28.26 6.93 14.30
C SER A 179 28.98 7.00 15.65
N ASN A 180 28.27 6.85 16.77
CA ASN A 180 28.85 6.94 18.12
C ASN A 180 29.41 5.60 18.67
N ASN A 181 29.14 4.48 18.00
CA ASN A 181 29.64 3.15 18.36
C ASN A 181 30.65 2.59 17.34
N ALA A 182 31.06 3.39 16.35
CA ALA A 182 32.22 3.04 15.53
C ALA A 182 33.46 3.00 16.46
N PRO A 183 34.26 1.93 16.45
CA PRO A 183 35.50 1.91 17.20
C PRO A 183 36.30 3.14 16.80
N SER A 184 36.72 3.95 17.78
CA SER A 184 37.73 4.97 17.53
C SER A 184 38.97 4.22 17.05
N ASP A 185 39.32 4.36 15.77
CA ASP A 185 40.59 3.86 15.25
C ASP A 185 41.70 4.50 16.11
N GLY A 186 42.29 3.67 16.97
CA GLY A 186 43.46 3.99 17.79
C GLY A 186 44.75 3.66 17.08
#